data_AF-T1CIR8-F1
#
_entry.id   AF-T1CIR8-F1
#
_cell.length_a   1.000
_cell.length_b   1.000
_cell.length_c   1.000
_cell.angle_alpha   90.00
_cell.angle_beta   90.00
_cell.angle_gamma   90.00
#
_symmetry.space_group_name_H-M   'P 1'
#
loop_
_entity.id
_entity.type
_entity.pdbx_description
1 polymer ?
#
loop_
_entity_poly.entity_id
_entity_poly.type
_entity_poly.pdbx_seq_one_letter_code
_entity_poly.pdbx_strand_id
1 'polypeptide(L)' 'SDPGKALAAVYEFIGEKSFKHDFAHIAFDARAFDAKAGTPGLHTVRPKVGAIERETILPPDLFRRFENDAFWRDPALN' A
#
# COMPACT_ATOMS: atom_id res chain seq x y z
N SER A 1 -3.01 -12.04 -0.78
CA SER A 1 -3.16 -10.89 -1.70
C SER A 1 -2.57 -11.27 -3.05
N ASP A 2 -3.35 -11.25 -4.12
CA ASP A 2 -2.90 -11.52 -5.50
C ASP A 2 -2.81 -10.19 -6.28
N PRO A 3 -1.60 -9.60 -6.44
CA PRO A 3 -1.44 -8.32 -7.10
C PRO A 3 -1.65 -8.39 -8.62
N GLY A 4 -1.44 -9.56 -9.24
CA GLY A 4 -1.69 -9.75 -10.66
C GLY A 4 -3.17 -9.67 -10.98
N LYS A 5 -4.01 -10.36 -10.18
CA LYS A 5 -5.47 -10.28 -10.30
C LYS A 5 -6.00 -8.87 -10.08
N ALA A 6 -5.45 -8.15 -9.11
CA ALA A 6 -5.85 -6.76 -8.84
C ALA A 6 -5.54 -5.83 -10.03
N LEU A 7 -4.32 -5.87 -10.58
CA LEU A 7 -3.98 -5.03 -11.74
C LEU A 7 -4.74 -5.43 -13.00
N ALA A 8 -5.03 -6.72 -13.21
CA ALA A 8 -5.86 -7.16 -14.33
C ALA A 8 -7.26 -6.51 -14.28
N ALA A 9 -7.90 -6.47 -13.10
CA ALA A 9 -9.19 -5.82 -12.92
C ALA A 9 -9.12 -4.30 -13.17
N VAL A 10 -8.02 -3.64 -12.79
CA VAL A 10 -7.81 -2.21 -13.09
C VAL A 10 -7.71 -1.98 -14.59
N TYR A 11 -6.92 -2.77 -15.32
CA TYR A 11 -6.80 -2.68 -16.77
C TYR A 11 -8.14 -2.88 -17.48
N GLU A 12 -8.92 -3.87 -17.05
CA GLU A 12 -10.27 -4.12 -17.55
C GLU A 12 -11.19 -2.91 -17.31
N PHE A 13 -11.17 -2.36 -16.09
CA PHE A 13 -12.00 -1.22 -15.71
C PHE A 13 -11.71 0.04 -16.55
N ILE A 14 -10.43 0.34 -16.81
CA ILE A 14 -10.04 1.53 -17.58
C ILE A 14 -10.01 1.28 -19.11
N GLY A 15 -10.20 0.04 -19.56
CA GLY A 15 -10.18 -0.33 -20.98
C GLY A 15 -8.81 -0.28 -21.64
N GLU A 16 -7.72 -0.37 -20.86
CA GLU A 16 -6.35 -0.27 -21.37
C GLU A 16 -5.69 -1.64 -21.51
N LYS A 17 -4.69 -1.73 -22.40
CA LYS A 17 -3.91 -2.95 -22.58
C LYS A 17 -3.05 -3.24 -21.34
N SER A 18 -3.05 -4.50 -20.89
CA SER A 18 -2.23 -4.92 -19.76
C SER A 18 -0.74 -4.84 -20.09
N PHE A 19 0.04 -4.26 -19.17
CA PHE A 19 1.50 -4.36 -19.17
C PHE A 19 1.94 -5.56 -18.33
N LYS A 20 3.09 -6.18 -18.68
CA LYS A 20 3.66 -7.28 -17.90
C LYS A 20 4.42 -6.73 -16.70
N HIS A 21 3.77 -6.74 -15.54
CA HIS A 21 4.35 -6.29 -14.28
C HIS A 21 5.23 -7.37 -13.62
N ASP A 22 6.37 -6.96 -13.04
CA ASP A 22 7.19 -7.79 -12.15
C ASP A 22 6.94 -7.38 -10.69
N PHE A 23 6.20 -8.21 -9.97
CA PHE A 23 5.83 -7.97 -8.58
C PHE A 23 6.94 -8.34 -7.57
N ALA A 24 8.05 -8.91 -8.03
CA ALA A 24 9.17 -9.31 -7.18
C ALA A 24 10.34 -8.31 -7.20
N HIS A 25 10.44 -7.48 -8.26
CA HIS A 25 11.56 -6.56 -8.46
C HIS A 25 11.11 -5.12 -8.78
N ILE A 26 10.52 -4.46 -7.79
CA ILE A 26 10.15 -3.05 -7.87
C ILE A 26 11.35 -2.17 -7.53
N ALA A 27 11.60 -1.19 -8.38
CA ALA A 27 12.55 -0.12 -8.15
C ALA A 27 11.85 1.24 -8.26
N PHE A 28 12.00 2.06 -7.23
CA PHE A 28 11.53 3.44 -7.22
C PHE A 28 12.56 4.31 -6.51
N ASP A 29 12.90 5.45 -7.13
CA ASP A 29 13.88 6.39 -6.59
C ASP A 29 13.25 7.77 -6.43
N ALA A 30 13.01 8.14 -5.18
CA ALA A 30 12.54 9.45 -4.77
C ALA A 30 13.56 10.18 -3.88
N ARG A 31 14.84 9.74 -3.85
CA ARG A 31 15.84 10.28 -2.92
C ARG A 31 16.01 11.79 -3.01
N ALA A 32 16.02 12.33 -4.23
CA ALA A 32 16.16 13.78 -4.44
C ALA A 32 14.93 14.56 -3.95
N PHE A 33 13.74 13.95 -4.02
CA PHE A 33 12.51 14.55 -3.51
C PHE A 33 12.49 14.53 -1.98
N ASP A 34 12.78 13.36 -1.39
CA ASP A 34 12.88 13.16 0.06
C ASP A 34 13.90 14.10 0.71
N ALA A 35 15.06 14.28 0.06
CA ALA A 35 16.10 15.19 0.54
C ALA A 35 15.60 16.64 0.57
N LYS A 36 14.89 17.10 -0.46
CA LYS A 36 14.31 18.45 -0.50
C LYS A 36 13.23 18.65 0.55
N ALA A 37 12.47 17.60 0.86
CA ALA A 37 11.41 17.61 1.87
C ALA A 37 11.92 17.45 3.31
N GLY A 38 13.22 17.19 3.52
CA GLY A 38 13.77 16.91 4.85
C GLY A 38 13.33 15.57 5.42
N THR A 39 12.91 14.64 4.57
CA THR A 39 12.37 13.33 4.95
C THR A 39 13.12 12.17 4.26
N PRO A 40 14.44 12.00 4.48
CA PRO A 40 15.23 10.99 3.78
C PRO A 40 14.65 9.58 3.94
N GLY A 41 14.34 8.94 2.81
CA GLY A 41 13.87 7.56 2.76
C GLY A 41 12.37 7.40 2.99
N LEU A 42 11.61 8.48 3.18
CA LEU A 42 10.16 8.45 3.39
C LEU A 42 9.43 7.70 2.26
N HIS A 43 9.90 7.84 1.02
CA HIS A 43 9.30 7.17 -0.14
C HIS A 43 10.08 5.90 -0.56
N THR A 44 10.83 5.29 0.36
CA THR A 44 11.51 4.01 0.10
C THR A 44 10.50 2.88 0.02
N VAL A 45 10.47 2.18 -1.11
CA VAL A 45 9.61 1.02 -1.34
C VAL A 45 10.38 -0.29 -1.21
N ARG A 46 9.66 -1.37 -0.86
CA ARG A 46 10.22 -2.73 -0.87
C ARG A 46 10.22 -3.28 -2.29
N PRO A 47 11.15 -4.18 -2.65
CA PRO A 47 11.23 -4.75 -3.99
C PRO A 47 10.05 -5.67 -4.32
N LYS A 48 9.48 -6.37 -3.33
CA LYS A 48 8.40 -7.34 -3.54
C LYS A 48 7.05 -6.81 -3.04
N VAL A 49 6.01 -6.93 -3.86
CA VAL A 49 4.62 -6.67 -3.46
C VAL A 49 4.13 -7.81 -2.56
N GLY A 50 3.64 -7.45 -1.38
CA GLY A 50 3.02 -8.40 -0.47
C GLY A 50 2.39 -7.71 0.73
N ALA A 51 1.32 -8.30 1.26
CA ALA A 51 0.81 -7.94 2.57
C ALA A 51 1.84 -8.37 3.62
N ILE A 52 2.11 -7.49 4.59
CA ILE A 52 3.05 -7.74 5.66
C ILE A 52 2.33 -7.40 6.94
N GLU A 53 2.18 -8.39 7.80
CA GLU A 53 1.63 -8.19 9.12
C GLU A 53 2.57 -7.27 9.89
N ARG A 54 2.01 -6.18 10.41
CA ARG A 54 2.75 -5.21 11.20
C ARG A 54 2.30 -5.38 12.63
N GLU A 55 3.24 -5.75 13.49
CA GLU A 55 3.02 -5.62 14.91
C GLU A 55 2.94 -4.12 15.25
N THR A 56 1.85 -3.75 15.92
CA THR A 56 1.67 -2.40 16.40
C THR A 56 2.55 -2.16 17.62
N ILE A 57 3.14 -0.98 17.73
CA ILE A 57 3.82 -0.53 18.95
C ILE A 57 2.83 -0.02 20.00
N LEU A 58 1.54 0.10 19.64
CA LEU A 58 0.51 0.57 20.55
C LEU A 58 0.13 -0.52 21.55
N PRO A 59 -0.20 -0.14 22.80
CA PRO A 59 -0.79 -1.06 23.77
C PRO A 59 -2.05 -1.77 23.22
N PRO A 60 -2.27 -3.06 23.53
CA PRO A 60 -3.39 -3.83 22.98
C PRO A 60 -4.77 -3.25 23.26
N ASP A 61 -4.95 -2.64 24.44
CA ASP A 61 -6.18 -1.96 24.84
C ASP A 61 -6.46 -0.72 23.98
N LEU A 62 -5.42 0.07 23.70
CA LEU A 62 -5.53 1.22 22.81
C LEU A 62 -5.84 0.79 21.37
N PHE A 63 -5.17 -0.25 20.88
CA PHE A 63 -5.43 -0.75 19.53
C PHE A 63 -6.85 -1.29 19.39
N ARG A 64 -7.31 -2.14 20.31
CA ARG A 64 -8.68 -2.71 20.32
C ARG A 64 -9.77 -1.65 20.36
N ARG A 65 -9.54 -0.54 21.06
CA ARG A 65 -10.52 0.55 21.13
C ARG A 65 -10.86 1.13 19.75
N PHE A 66 -9.89 1.21 18.85
CA PHE A 66 -10.04 1.90 17.56
C PHE A 66 -9.99 0.98 16.34
N GLU A 67 -9.73 -0.31 16.52
CA GLU A 67 -9.55 -1.25 15.39
C GLU A 67 -10.78 -1.38 14.48
N ASN A 68 -11.96 -1.03 15.02
CA ASN A 68 -13.25 -1.06 14.33
C ASN A 68 -13.75 0.34 13.91
N ASP A 69 -13.05 1.41 14.26
CA ASP A 69 -13.45 2.80 13.97
C ASP A 69 -13.06 3.23 12.54
N ALA A 70 -12.50 2.31 11.75
CA ALA A 70 -12.15 2.54 10.37
C ALA A 70 -13.42 2.71 9.50
N PHE A 71 -13.87 3.95 9.33
CA PHE A 71 -15.10 4.30 8.61
C PHE A 71 -15.19 3.66 7.21
N TRP A 72 -14.06 3.52 6.51
CA TRP A 72 -14.01 2.90 5.18
C TRP A 72 -14.35 1.39 5.16
N ARG A 73 -14.51 0.75 6.32
CA ARG A 73 -14.99 -0.63 6.43
C ARG A 73 -16.52 -0.73 6.55
N ASP A 74 -17.18 0.37 6.85
CA ASP A 74 -18.64 0.45 6.92
C ASP A 74 -19.16 1.36 5.80
N PRO A 75 -19.74 0.79 4.73
CA PRO A 75 -20.33 1.56 3.65
C PRO A 75 -21.43 2.54 4.09
N ALA A 76 -22.06 2.35 5.26
CA ALA A 76 -23.04 3.28 5.80
C ALA A 76 -22.41 4.54 6.42
N LEU A 77 -21.10 4.53 6.65
CA LEU A 77 -20.32 5.68 7.15
C LEU A 77 -19.58 6.45 6.04
N ASN A 78 -19.73 6.05 4.77
CA ASN A 78 -19.19 6.71 3.58
C ASN A 78 -20.25 7.57 2.88
#